data_AF-A0A838Q8X7-F1
#
_entry.id   AF-A0A838Q8X7-F1
#
_cell.length_a   1.000
_cell.length_b   1.000
_cell.length_c   1.000
_cell.angle_alpha   90.00
_cell.angle_beta   90.00
_cell.angle_gamma   90.00
#
_symmetry.space_group_name_H-M   'P 1'
#
loop_
_entity.id
_entity.type
_entity.pdbx_description
1 polymer ?
#
loop_
_entity_poly.entity_id
_entity_poly.type
_entity_poly.pdbx_seq_one_letter_code
_entity_poly.pdbx_strand_id
1 'polypeptide(L)'
;MAAPFANAARGPAPVFAVSASDRALTTRLVALSPSVDVNEARQVAYVAYTTGRELAREWQVVWPPGYQNFLVHQGKRKGGLCFQWAAELLARLDALKPRSLELHWAESFAGTFSEHNVIVVTAKDQPFARGILLDNWRYSGRL
;
A
#
# COMPACT_ATOMS: atom_id res chain seq x y z
N MET A 1 -29.21 0.68 -14.88
CA MET A 1 -28.15 1.48 -15.52
C MET A 1 -26.82 0.95 -15.04
N ALA A 2 -26.10 0.19 -15.87
CA ALA A 2 -24.79 -0.35 -15.53
C ALA A 2 -23.74 0.73 -15.85
N ALA A 3 -22.93 1.10 -14.85
CA ALA A 3 -21.80 1.99 -15.06
C ALA A 3 -20.79 1.32 -16.01
N PRO A 4 -20.19 2.05 -16.95
CA PRO A 4 -19.20 1.49 -17.85
C PRO A 4 -17.98 1.08 -17.03
N PHE A 5 -17.62 -0.21 -17.08
CA PHE A 5 -16.33 -0.68 -16.60
C PHE A 5 -15.27 0.01 -17.46
N ALA A 6 -14.73 1.12 -16.96
CA ALA A 6 -13.60 1.78 -17.58
C ALA A 6 -12.45 0.75 -17.62
N ASN A 7 -12.01 0.42 -18.82
CA ASN A 7 -10.80 -0.35 -19.06
C ASN A 7 -9.61 0.43 -18.48
N ALA A 8 -9.27 0.15 -17.22
CA ALA A 8 -7.98 0.56 -16.68
C ALA A 8 -6.92 -0.17 -17.50
N ALA A 9 -6.13 0.59 -18.26
CA ALA A 9 -4.98 0.06 -18.99
C ALA A 9 -4.14 -0.81 -18.04
N ARG A 10 -3.68 -1.98 -18.50
CA ARG A 10 -2.76 -2.83 -17.73
C ARG A 10 -1.52 -2.01 -17.41
N GLY A 11 -1.42 -1.56 -16.16
CA GLY A 11 -0.21 -0.95 -15.64
C GLY A 11 0.98 -1.92 -15.71
N PRO A 12 2.21 -1.41 -15.55
CA PRO A 12 3.39 -2.26 -15.45
C PRO A 12 3.21 -3.31 -14.34
N ALA A 13 3.85 -4.47 -14.53
CA ALA A 13 3.80 -5.56 -13.55
C ALA A 13 4.19 -5.08 -12.15
N PRO A 14 3.55 -5.61 -11.09
CA PRO A 14 3.89 -5.24 -9.72
C PRO A 14 5.36 -5.55 -9.45
N VAL A 15 6.03 -4.61 -8.78
CA VAL A 15 7.40 -4.80 -8.30
C VAL A 15 7.35 -5.09 -6.82
N PHE A 16 7.88 -6.23 -6.44
CA PHE A 16 7.91 -6.68 -5.06
C PHE A 16 9.20 -6.20 -4.39
N ALA A 17 9.04 -5.62 -3.20
CA ALA A 17 10.15 -5.44 -2.28
C ALA A 17 10.48 -6.81 -1.65
N VAL A 18 11.74 -7.23 -1.71
CA VAL A 18 12.17 -8.54 -1.18
C VAL A 18 12.63 -8.47 0.27
N SER A 19 13.06 -7.30 0.74
CA SER A 19 13.53 -7.06 2.12
C SER A 19 13.23 -5.62 2.58
N ALA A 20 13.34 -5.38 3.89
CA ALA A 20 13.15 -4.05 4.47
C ALA A 20 14.22 -3.03 4.02
N SER A 21 15.36 -3.53 3.54
CA SER A 21 16.47 -2.75 2.99
C SER A 21 16.56 -2.86 1.47
N ASP A 22 15.51 -3.37 0.81
CA ASP A 22 15.46 -3.49 -0.62
C ASP A 22 15.58 -2.11 -1.28
N ARG A 23 16.58 -2.00 -2.14
CA ARG A 23 16.89 -0.77 -2.86
C ARG A 23 15.82 -0.47 -3.91
N ALA A 24 15.08 -1.47 -4.42
CA ALA A 24 14.11 -1.26 -5.50
C ALA A 24 13.05 -0.22 -5.14
N LEU A 25 12.40 -0.36 -3.97
CA LEU A 25 11.38 0.59 -3.51
C LEU A 25 11.98 1.95 -3.18
N THR A 26 13.11 1.97 -2.47
CA THR A 26 13.82 3.21 -2.13
C THR A 26 14.19 4.00 -3.39
N THR A 27 14.80 3.36 -4.39
CA THR A 27 15.20 3.98 -5.66
C THR A 27 13.99 4.55 -6.39
N ARG A 28 12.85 3.86 -6.36
CA ARG A 28 11.61 4.35 -6.98
C ARG A 28 11.05 5.57 -6.27
N LEU A 29 11.05 5.57 -4.94
CA LEU A 29 10.61 6.73 -4.14
C LEU A 29 11.50 7.94 -4.40
N VAL A 30 12.83 7.76 -4.39
CA VAL A 30 13.79 8.84 -4.73
C VAL A 30 13.60 9.32 -6.17
N ALA A 31 13.24 8.44 -7.10
CA ALA A 31 13.00 8.80 -8.50
C ALA A 31 11.69 9.59 -8.73
N LEU A 32 10.82 9.76 -7.72
CA LEU A 32 9.61 10.58 -7.85
C LEU A 32 9.94 12.05 -8.15
N SER A 33 10.98 12.60 -7.50
CA SER A 33 11.43 13.98 -7.69
C SER A 33 12.84 14.17 -7.13
N PRO A 34 13.69 15.05 -7.72
CA PRO A 34 14.99 15.41 -7.14
C PRO A 34 14.93 16.02 -5.73
N SER A 35 13.74 16.48 -5.31
CA SER A 35 13.50 17.04 -3.97
C SER A 35 13.27 16.00 -2.88
N VAL A 36 13.12 14.72 -3.23
CA VAL A 36 12.90 13.64 -2.27
C VAL A 36 14.16 13.39 -1.45
N ASP A 37 14.05 13.43 -0.12
CA ASP A 37 15.13 13.07 0.77
C ASP A 37 15.36 11.56 0.76
N VAL A 38 16.61 11.16 0.53
CA VAL A 38 16.98 9.74 0.38
C VAL A 38 16.82 8.96 1.69
N ASN A 39 17.04 9.60 2.85
CA ASN A 39 16.85 8.93 4.14
C ASN A 39 15.37 8.76 4.46
N GLU A 40 14.54 9.76 4.16
CA GLU A 40 13.09 9.69 4.27
C GLU A 40 12.53 8.57 3.38
N ALA A 41 12.96 8.50 2.12
CA ALA A 41 12.57 7.42 1.21
C ALA A 41 12.96 6.03 1.72
N ARG A 42 14.14 5.89 2.34
CA ARG A 42 14.57 4.63 2.98
C ARG A 42 13.69 4.27 4.17
N GLN A 43 13.33 5.24 5.02
CA GLN A 43 12.46 5.02 6.17
C GLN A 43 11.05 4.61 5.73
N VAL A 44 10.48 5.29 4.74
CA VAL A 44 9.18 4.93 4.16
C VAL A 44 9.21 3.52 3.58
N ALA A 45 10.24 3.18 2.79
CA ALA A 45 10.38 1.83 2.23
C ALA A 45 10.49 0.75 3.32
N TYR A 46 11.30 1.02 4.36
CA TYR A 46 11.46 0.12 5.50
C TYR A 46 10.14 -0.11 6.25
N VAL A 47 9.44 0.97 6.62
CA VAL A 47 8.17 0.90 7.35
C VAL A 47 7.09 0.23 6.51
N ALA A 48 6.98 0.54 5.22
CA ALA A 48 5.99 -0.08 4.35
C ALA A 48 6.20 -1.60 4.22
N TYR A 49 7.45 -2.03 4.05
CA TYR A 49 7.78 -3.46 3.98
C TYR A 49 7.51 -4.16 5.31
N THR A 50 8.06 -3.63 6.42
CA THR A 50 7.98 -4.28 7.74
C THR A 50 6.54 -4.35 8.25
N THR A 51 5.76 -3.28 8.09
CA THR A 51 4.32 -3.26 8.41
C THR A 51 3.58 -4.39 7.70
N GLY A 52 3.84 -4.58 6.40
CA GLY A 52 3.30 -5.70 5.63
C GLY A 52 3.56 -7.06 6.29
N ARG A 53 4.81 -7.31 6.66
CA ARG A 53 5.25 -8.58 7.26
C ARG A 53 4.73 -8.78 8.67
N GLU A 54 4.66 -7.72 9.46
CA GLU A 54 4.17 -7.75 10.84
C GLU A 54 2.68 -8.05 10.89
N LEU A 55 1.86 -7.29 10.16
CA LEU A 55 0.42 -7.48 10.12
C LEU A 55 0.04 -8.85 9.54
N ALA A 56 0.79 -9.36 8.54
CA ALA A 56 0.58 -10.72 8.03
C ALA A 56 0.72 -11.79 9.13
N ARG A 57 1.71 -11.63 10.01
CA ARG A 57 1.96 -12.53 11.15
C ARG A 57 0.91 -12.34 12.24
N GLU A 58 0.67 -11.09 12.63
CA GLU A 58 -0.25 -10.72 13.71
C GLU A 58 -1.68 -11.17 13.41
N TRP A 59 -2.16 -10.92 12.18
CA TRP A 59 -3.50 -11.28 11.74
C TRP A 59 -3.57 -12.68 11.14
N GLN A 60 -2.49 -13.48 11.21
CA GLN A 60 -2.41 -14.85 10.70
C GLN A 60 -3.02 -14.98 9.30
N VAL A 61 -2.58 -14.08 8.42
CA VAL A 61 -3.18 -13.86 7.11
C VAL A 61 -2.93 -15.05 6.21
N VAL A 62 -3.95 -15.46 5.48
CA VAL A 62 -3.87 -16.51 4.47
C VAL A 62 -4.13 -15.95 3.07
N TRP A 63 -3.57 -16.63 2.07
CA TRP A 63 -3.87 -16.36 0.67
C TRP A 63 -4.92 -17.38 0.19
N PRO A 64 -5.93 -17.00 -0.60
CA PRO A 64 -6.12 -15.70 -1.28
C PRO A 64 -6.81 -14.62 -0.40
N PRO A 65 -6.68 -13.33 -0.75
CA PRO A 65 -7.24 -12.22 0.02
C PRO A 65 -8.75 -12.31 0.25
N GLY A 66 -9.52 -12.81 -0.73
CA GLY A 66 -10.96 -13.03 -0.56
C GLY A 66 -11.30 -14.04 0.54
N TYR A 67 -10.47 -15.08 0.71
CA TYR A 67 -10.64 -16.04 1.80
C TYR A 67 -10.26 -15.42 3.16
N GLN A 68 -9.20 -14.61 3.21
CA GLN A 68 -8.90 -13.83 4.42
C GLN A 68 -10.06 -12.93 4.82
N ASN A 69 -10.64 -12.18 3.86
CA ASN A 69 -11.77 -11.30 4.12
C ASN A 69 -12.95 -12.09 4.72
N PHE A 70 -13.29 -13.24 4.13
CA PHE A 70 -14.32 -14.12 4.67
C PHE A 70 -14.03 -14.54 6.13
N LEU A 71 -12.79 -14.91 6.45
CA LEU A 71 -12.41 -15.29 7.81
C LEU A 71 -12.54 -14.13 8.81
N VAL A 72 -12.23 -12.89 8.40
CA VAL A 72 -12.43 -11.70 9.24
C VAL A 72 -13.91 -11.45 9.48
N HIS A 73 -14.76 -11.52 8.44
CA HIS A 73 -16.22 -11.37 8.59
C HIS A 73 -16.85 -12.42 9.50
N GLN A 74 -16.27 -13.63 9.52
CA GLN A 74 -16.69 -14.72 10.42
C GLN A 74 -16.09 -14.61 11.84
N GLY A 75 -15.34 -13.55 12.15
CA GLY A 75 -14.69 -13.36 13.45
C GLY A 75 -13.54 -14.32 13.75
N LYS A 76 -13.05 -15.07 12.75
CA LYS A 76 -11.96 -16.06 12.89
C LYS A 76 -10.55 -15.45 12.75
N ARG A 77 -10.47 -14.19 12.34
CA ARG A 77 -9.24 -13.41 12.19
C ARG A 77 -9.46 -12.01 12.72
N LYS A 78 -8.42 -11.45 13.33
CA LYS A 78 -8.45 -10.11 13.94
C LYS A 78 -8.43 -8.99 12.91
N GLY A 79 -7.88 -9.24 11.72
CA GLY A 79 -7.79 -8.26 10.65
C GLY A 79 -7.38 -8.88 9.32
N GLY A 80 -7.23 -8.06 8.30
CA GLY A 80 -6.80 -8.47 6.96
C GLY A 80 -7.66 -7.93 5.82
N LEU A 81 -8.65 -7.08 6.10
CA LEU A 81 -9.41 -6.35 5.09
C LEU A 81 -8.55 -5.23 4.48
N CYS A 82 -8.75 -4.91 3.20
CA CYS A 82 -7.96 -3.92 2.46
C CYS A 82 -7.80 -2.58 3.21
N PHE A 83 -8.90 -1.99 3.68
CA PHE A 83 -8.86 -0.74 4.45
C PHE A 83 -8.08 -0.85 5.77
N GLN A 84 -8.05 -2.03 6.42
CA GLN A 84 -7.29 -2.22 7.66
C GLN A 84 -5.78 -2.18 7.38
N TRP A 85 -5.34 -2.82 6.29
CA TRP A 85 -3.94 -2.72 5.85
C TRP A 85 -3.57 -1.28 5.53
N ALA A 86 -4.40 -0.57 4.75
CA ALA A 86 -4.14 0.81 4.37
C ALA A 86 -4.10 1.74 5.60
N ALA A 87 -5.03 1.59 6.54
CA ALA A 87 -5.09 2.41 7.75
C ALA A 87 -3.85 2.22 8.65
N GLU A 88 -3.46 0.98 8.92
CA GLU A 88 -2.26 0.67 9.71
C GLU A 88 -0.98 1.16 9.03
N LEU A 89 -0.89 0.97 7.71
CA LEU A 89 0.23 1.47 6.93
C LEU A 89 0.31 3.00 7.00
N LEU A 90 -0.79 3.70 6.75
CA LEU A 90 -0.84 5.16 6.78
C LEU A 90 -0.45 5.69 8.16
N ALA A 91 -0.99 5.14 9.24
CA ALA A 91 -0.68 5.58 10.60
C ALA A 91 0.82 5.46 10.92
N ARG A 92 1.46 4.36 10.52
CA ARG A 92 2.89 4.13 10.75
C ARG A 92 3.78 5.00 9.86
N LEU A 93 3.38 5.24 8.61
CA LEU A 93 4.08 6.15 7.71
C LEU A 93 3.94 7.61 8.15
N ASP A 94 2.76 8.03 8.58
CA ASP A 94 2.50 9.39 9.07
C ASP A 94 3.29 9.70 10.34
N ALA A 95 3.49 8.70 11.21
CA ALA A 95 4.36 8.82 12.38
C ALA A 95 5.82 9.18 12.05
N LEU A 96 6.29 8.91 10.82
CA LEU A 96 7.61 9.34 10.35
C LEU A 96 7.68 10.86 10.09
N LYS A 97 6.53 11.52 9.93
CA LYS A 97 6.39 12.94 9.58
C LYS A 97 7.25 13.33 8.37
N PRO A 98 7.07 12.63 7.22
CA PRO A 98 7.82 12.93 6.00
C PRO A 98 7.59 14.38 5.57
N ARG A 99 8.64 15.02 5.06
CA ARG A 99 8.62 16.42 4.61
C ARG A 99 8.78 16.54 3.10
N SER A 100 9.43 15.58 2.47
CA SER A 100 9.70 15.55 1.03
C SER A 100 8.72 14.65 0.25
N LEU A 101 8.02 13.77 0.95
CA LEU A 101 7.00 12.87 0.45
C LEU A 101 5.63 13.19 1.06
N GLU A 102 4.58 12.98 0.28
CA GLU A 102 3.19 13.08 0.73
C GLU A 102 2.52 11.70 0.68
N LEU A 103 1.66 11.45 1.67
CA LEU A 103 0.95 10.19 1.85
C LEU A 103 -0.52 10.40 1.52
N HIS A 104 -1.06 9.57 0.64
CA HIS A 104 -2.43 9.71 0.16
C HIS A 104 -3.20 8.42 0.37
N TRP A 105 -4.39 8.53 0.96
CA TRP A 105 -5.37 7.44 0.93
C TRP A 105 -5.91 7.31 -0.50
N ALA A 106 -5.88 6.11 -1.03
CA ALA A 106 -6.30 5.82 -2.39
C ALA A 106 -7.34 4.69 -2.41
N GLU A 107 -8.37 4.88 -3.22
CA GLU A 107 -9.48 3.94 -3.35
C GLU A 107 -9.73 3.61 -4.82
N SER A 108 -10.13 2.38 -5.07
CA SER A 108 -10.74 1.98 -6.34
C SER A 108 -12.13 1.41 -6.08
N PHE A 109 -13.08 1.71 -6.96
CA PHE A 109 -14.48 1.25 -6.86
C PHE A 109 -15.13 1.55 -5.50
N ALA A 110 -14.88 2.75 -4.96
CA ALA A 110 -15.40 3.20 -3.67
C ALA A 110 -16.93 3.02 -3.57
N GLY A 111 -17.39 2.54 -2.42
CA GLY A 111 -18.79 2.28 -2.12
C GLY A 111 -19.37 1.02 -2.77
N THR A 112 -18.54 0.16 -3.36
CA THR A 112 -18.97 -1.10 -4.00
C THR A 112 -18.35 -2.32 -3.31
N PHE A 113 -18.88 -3.51 -3.60
CA PHE A 113 -18.28 -4.78 -3.13
C PHE A 113 -16.86 -5.04 -3.68
N SER A 114 -16.45 -4.31 -4.71
CA SER A 114 -15.12 -4.39 -5.32
C SER A 114 -14.16 -3.32 -4.79
N GLU A 115 -14.53 -2.61 -3.72
CA GLU A 115 -13.70 -1.56 -3.14
C GLU A 115 -12.33 -2.10 -2.70
N HIS A 116 -11.29 -1.37 -3.06
CA HIS A 116 -9.92 -1.66 -2.61
C HIS A 116 -9.21 -0.38 -2.22
N ASN A 117 -8.68 -0.36 -1.00
CA ASN A 117 -7.97 0.78 -0.43
C ASN A 117 -6.47 0.46 -0.27
N VAL A 118 -5.65 1.45 -0.57
CA VAL A 118 -4.18 1.38 -0.54
C VAL A 118 -3.62 2.76 -0.19
N ILE A 119 -2.30 2.82 0.03
CA ILE A 119 -1.59 4.10 0.22
C ILE A 119 -0.81 4.43 -1.04
N VAL A 120 -0.95 5.66 -1.52
CA VAL A 120 -0.12 6.21 -2.60
C VAL A 120 0.85 7.21 -2.01
N VAL A 121 2.12 7.10 -2.40
CA VAL A 121 3.19 8.03 -2.00
C VAL A 121 3.59 8.87 -3.20
N THR A 122 3.57 10.18 -3.05
CA THR A 122 4.06 11.13 -4.04
C THR A 122 5.23 11.92 -3.48
N ALA A 123 6.00 12.57 -4.35
CA ALA A 123 6.83 13.69 -3.90
C ALA A 123 5.92 14.87 -3.50
N LYS A 124 6.45 15.79 -2.71
CA LYS A 124 5.76 17.03 -2.37
C LYS A 124 5.32 17.80 -3.61
N ASP A 125 4.09 18.31 -3.61
CA ASP A 125 3.47 19.05 -4.73
C ASP A 125 3.38 18.26 -6.05
N GLN A 126 3.60 16.95 -6.04
CA GLN A 126 3.49 16.09 -7.23
C GLN A 126 2.04 15.62 -7.42
N PRO A 127 1.52 15.60 -8.67
CA PRO A 127 0.19 15.08 -8.94
C PRO A 127 0.03 13.63 -8.47
N PHE A 128 -1.10 13.32 -7.82
CA PHE A 128 -1.46 11.98 -7.31
C PHE A 128 -1.22 10.86 -8.34
N ALA A 129 -1.57 11.08 -9.61
CA ALA A 129 -1.43 10.09 -10.68
C ALA A 129 0.02 9.67 -10.99
N ARG A 130 1.03 10.39 -10.48
CA ARG A 130 2.46 10.03 -10.62
C ARG A 130 3.03 9.32 -9.39
N GLY A 131 2.21 9.10 -8.36
CA GLY A 131 2.63 8.44 -7.13
C GLY A 131 2.90 6.95 -7.28
N ILE A 132 3.56 6.39 -6.28
CA ILE A 132 3.79 4.95 -6.13
C ILE A 132 2.74 4.38 -5.19
N LEU A 133 2.05 3.34 -5.65
CA LEU A 133 1.03 2.63 -4.89
C LEU A 133 1.69 1.54 -4.03
N LEU A 134 1.38 1.55 -2.72
CA LEU A 134 1.81 0.57 -1.74
C LEU A 134 0.62 -0.33 -1.36
N ASP A 135 0.66 -1.60 -1.77
CA ASP A 135 -0.43 -2.58 -1.58
C ASP A 135 0.05 -3.80 -0.80
N ASN A 136 -0.01 -3.73 0.53
CA ASN A 136 0.30 -4.88 1.39
C ASN A 136 -0.81 -5.95 1.39
N TRP A 137 -2.03 -5.65 0.95
CA TRP A 137 -3.18 -6.57 1.04
C TRP A 137 -3.12 -7.64 -0.05
N ARG A 138 -2.86 -7.24 -1.30
CA ARG A 138 -3.00 -8.10 -2.49
C ARG A 138 -2.19 -9.39 -2.42
N TYR A 139 -1.03 -9.34 -1.79
CA TYR A 139 -0.13 -10.47 -1.64
C TYR A 139 0.17 -10.80 -0.16
N SER A 140 -0.82 -10.61 0.72
CA SER A 140 -0.80 -11.08 2.11
C SER A 140 0.44 -10.61 2.89
N GLY A 141 0.74 -9.31 2.82
CA GLY A 141 1.86 -8.67 3.50
C GLY A 141 3.17 -8.64 2.70
N ARG A 142 3.18 -9.18 1.47
CA ARG A 142 4.27 -8.98 0.52
C ARG A 142 4.00 -7.68 -0.24
N LEU A 143 4.85 -6.69 -0.01
CA LEU A 143 4.84 -5.40 -0.71
C LEU A 143 5.52 -5.52 -2.07
#